data_AF-A0A4Q2YMS8-F1
#
_entry.id   AF-A0A4Q2YMS8-F1
#
_cell.length_a   1.000
_cell.length_b   1.000
_cell.length_c   1.000
_cell.angle_alpha   90.00
_cell.angle_beta   90.00
_cell.angle_gamma   90.00
#
_symmetry.space_group_name_H-M   'P 1'
#
loop_
_entity.id
_entity.type
_entity.pdbx_description
1 polymer ?
#
loop_
_entity_poly.entity_id
_entity_poly.type
_entity_poly.pdbx_seq_one_letter_code
_entity_poly.pdbx_strand_id
1 'polypeptide(L)'
;MHNELESVGTVIRDFRNALGGNPVGTNAEITSALLGDNQKQTSFDLPPGSAVNEQGEMVDRWSTPYFFHQISGVQMEIRSAGPDRRMWTSDDVVGR
;
A
#
# COMPACT_ATOMS: atom_id res chain seq x y z
N MET A 1 2.04 14.10 3.28
CA MET A 1 2.45 13.07 4.25
C MET A 1 1.29 12.46 5.00
N HIS A 2 0.69 13.08 6.04
CA HIS A 2 -0.38 12.40 6.81
C HIS A 2 -1.57 11.99 5.91
N ASN A 3 -1.99 12.85 4.99
CA ASN A 3 -3.11 12.53 4.07
C ASN A 3 -2.81 11.45 3.01
N GLU A 4 -1.54 11.20 2.67
CA GLU A 4 -1.21 10.22 1.61
C GLU A 4 -1.33 8.80 2.13
N LEU A 5 -0.81 8.51 3.33
CA LEU A 5 -0.96 7.18 3.95
C LEU A 5 -2.40 6.87 4.32
N GLU A 6 -3.20 7.87 4.74
CA GLU A 6 -4.64 7.71 4.93
C GLU A 6 -5.36 7.31 3.63
N SER A 7 -4.89 7.81 2.48
CA SER A 7 -5.41 7.41 1.18
C SER A 7 -5.03 5.97 0.84
N VAL A 8 -3.80 5.55 1.19
CA VAL A 8 -3.38 4.14 1.04
C VAL A 8 -4.23 3.22 1.94
N GLY A 9 -4.39 3.57 3.22
CA GLY A 9 -5.24 2.83 4.15
C GLY A 9 -6.69 2.75 3.70
N THR A 10 -7.20 3.83 3.08
CA THR A 10 -8.54 3.84 2.46
C THR A 10 -8.67 2.81 1.34
N VAL A 11 -7.72 2.74 0.41
CA VAL A 11 -7.75 1.75 -0.67
C VAL A 11 -7.67 0.31 -0.12
N ILE A 12 -6.85 0.07 0.89
CA ILE A 12 -6.77 -1.25 1.57
C ILE A 12 -8.11 -1.61 2.24
N ARG A 13 -8.76 -0.64 2.90
CA ARG A 13 -10.09 -0.83 3.48
C ARG A 13 -11.14 -1.13 2.42
N ASP A 14 -11.10 -0.42 1.29
CA ASP A 14 -12.10 -0.58 0.23
C ASP A 14 -11.92 -1.94 -0.47
N PHE A 15 -10.68 -2.37 -0.70
CA PHE A 15 -10.37 -3.74 -1.10
C PHE A 15 -10.96 -4.76 -0.12
N ARG A 16 -10.73 -4.58 1.19
CA ARG A 16 -11.27 -5.46 2.22
C ARG A 16 -12.80 -5.53 2.19
N ASN A 17 -13.48 -4.39 2.04
CA ASN A 17 -14.92 -4.34 1.97
C ASN A 17 -15.46 -5.11 0.74
N ALA A 18 -14.74 -5.04 -0.37
CA ALA A 18 -15.12 -5.72 -1.60
C ALA A 18 -14.77 -7.22 -1.58
N LEU A 19 -13.63 -7.62 -1.01
CA LEU A 19 -13.07 -8.98 -1.15
C LEU A 19 -13.14 -9.82 0.14
N GLY A 20 -13.48 -9.22 1.29
CA GLY A 20 -13.64 -9.91 2.57
C GLY A 20 -12.38 -9.97 3.45
N GLY A 21 -11.28 -9.36 3.03
CA GLY A 21 -10.01 -9.30 3.76
C GLY A 21 -9.02 -8.36 3.09
N ASN A 22 -7.98 -7.95 3.82
CA ASN A 22 -6.88 -7.17 3.23
C ASN A 22 -6.15 -7.99 2.16
N PRO A 23 -5.55 -7.36 1.14
CA PRO A 23 -4.59 -8.04 0.29
C PRO A 23 -3.38 -8.48 1.13
N VAL A 24 -2.76 -9.59 0.75
CA VAL A 24 -1.66 -10.22 1.49
C VAL A 24 -0.50 -10.57 0.56
N GLY A 25 0.68 -10.79 1.14
CA GLY A 25 1.90 -11.15 0.41
C GLY A 25 2.95 -10.04 0.39
N THR A 26 3.79 -10.05 -0.63
CA THR A 26 4.78 -9.02 -0.92
C THR A 26 4.11 -7.71 -1.38
N ASN A 27 4.87 -6.62 -1.45
CA ASN A 27 4.36 -5.37 -2.00
C ASN A 27 3.83 -5.55 -3.44
N ALA A 28 4.58 -6.25 -4.30
CA ALA A 28 4.17 -6.50 -5.67
C ALA A 28 2.87 -7.33 -5.78
N GLU A 29 2.71 -8.36 -4.94
CA GLU A 29 1.48 -9.17 -4.89
C GLU A 29 0.28 -8.35 -4.39
N ILE A 30 0.48 -7.54 -3.35
CA ILE A 30 -0.55 -6.62 -2.85
C ILE A 30 -0.95 -5.62 -3.94
N THR A 31 0.04 -5.07 -4.64
CA THR A 31 -0.19 -4.09 -5.72
C THR A 31 -0.92 -4.72 -6.89
N SER A 32 -0.54 -5.93 -7.30
CA SER A 32 -1.23 -6.67 -8.36
C SER A 32 -2.69 -6.98 -7.99
N ALA A 33 -2.93 -7.39 -6.75
CA ALA A 33 -4.28 -7.62 -6.24
C ALA A 33 -5.12 -6.34 -6.26
N LEU A 34 -4.56 -5.19 -5.86
CA LEU A 34 -5.23 -3.89 -5.95
C LEU A 34 -5.55 -3.50 -7.40
N LEU A 35 -4.70 -3.86 -8.35
CA LEU A 35 -4.89 -3.54 -9.76
C LEU A 35 -5.84 -4.49 -10.51
N GLY A 36 -6.37 -5.51 -9.83
CA GLY A 36 -7.40 -6.38 -10.37
C GLY A 36 -7.04 -7.86 -10.39
N ASP A 37 -5.82 -8.26 -10.01
CA ASP A 37 -5.47 -9.69 -9.88
C ASP A 37 -6.01 -10.28 -8.56
N ASN A 38 -7.33 -10.25 -8.43
CA ASN A 38 -8.07 -10.77 -7.29
C ASN A 38 -9.31 -11.55 -7.76
N GLN A 39 -9.94 -12.26 -6.82
CA GLN A 39 -11.07 -13.16 -7.13
C GLN A 39 -12.27 -12.48 -7.80
N LYS A 40 -12.42 -11.16 -7.63
CA LYS A 40 -13.52 -10.38 -8.21
C LYS A 40 -13.10 -9.56 -9.42
N GLN A 41 -11.84 -9.65 -9.86
CA GLN A 41 -11.29 -8.85 -10.95
C GLN A 41 -11.58 -7.34 -10.80
N THR A 42 -11.65 -6.88 -9.56
CA THR A 42 -11.97 -5.49 -9.23
C THR A 42 -10.68 -4.71 -9.11
N SER A 43 -10.51 -3.69 -9.94
CA SER A 43 -9.35 -2.78 -9.88
C SER A 43 -9.70 -1.55 -9.05
N PHE A 44 -8.74 -1.10 -8.23
CA PHE A 44 -8.85 0.06 -7.37
C PHE A 44 -7.89 1.15 -7.85
N ASP A 45 -8.31 2.41 -7.76
CA ASP A 45 -7.45 3.53 -8.10
C ASP A 45 -6.28 3.64 -7.13
N LEU A 46 -5.09 3.91 -7.67
CA LEU A 46 -3.91 4.12 -6.83
C LEU A 46 -4.08 5.40 -5.98
N PRO A 47 -3.68 5.36 -4.70
CA PRO A 47 -3.70 6.54 -3.84
C PRO A 47 -2.87 7.69 -4.44
N PRO A 48 -3.31 8.96 -4.30
CA PRO A 48 -2.54 10.11 -4.76
C PRO A 48 -1.10 10.10 -4.23
N GLY A 49 -0.15 10.43 -5.10
CA GLY A 49 1.28 10.41 -4.75
C GLY A 49 1.92 9.02 -4.75
N SER A 50 1.15 7.96 -5.02
CA SER A 50 1.68 6.62 -5.23
C SER A 50 1.82 6.32 -6.72
N ALA A 51 2.78 5.46 -7.06
CA ALA A 51 2.98 4.94 -8.41
C ALA A 51 3.35 3.46 -8.34
N VAL A 52 3.48 2.80 -9.49
CA VAL A 52 4.00 1.43 -9.59
C VAL A 52 5.38 1.48 -10.24
N ASN A 53 6.39 0.90 -9.60
CA ASN A 53 7.73 0.81 -10.16
C ASN A 53 7.85 -0.36 -11.17
N GLU A 54 9.03 -0.53 -11.77
CA GLU A 54 9.29 -1.60 -12.75
C GLU A 54 9.20 -3.02 -12.16
N GLN A 55 9.29 -3.15 -10.84
CA GLN A 55 9.15 -4.42 -10.12
C GLN A 55 7.69 -4.75 -9.78
N GLY A 56 6.74 -3.88 -10.15
CA GLY A 56 5.32 -4.05 -9.85
C GLY A 56 4.95 -3.63 -8.43
N GLU A 57 5.83 -2.94 -7.70
CA GLU A 57 5.59 -2.50 -6.34
C GLU A 57 4.95 -1.11 -6.31
N MET A 58 3.99 -0.92 -5.42
CA MET A 58 3.47 0.40 -5.10
C MET A 58 4.52 1.17 -4.30
N VAL A 59 4.97 2.28 -4.87
CA VAL A 59 5.96 3.19 -4.31
C VAL A 59 5.32 4.49 -3.83
N ASP A 60 5.92 5.10 -2.83
CA ASP A 60 5.57 6.43 -2.35
C ASP A 60 6.02 7.54 -3.31
N ARG A 61 5.74 8.79 -2.94
CA ARG A 61 6.05 9.98 -3.76
C ARG A 61 7.55 10.20 -4.00
N TRP A 62 8.40 9.55 -3.21
CA TRP A 62 9.86 9.60 -3.36
C TRP A 62 10.40 8.37 -4.11
N SER A 63 9.50 7.57 -4.69
CA SER A 63 9.78 6.36 -5.45
C SER A 63 10.38 5.22 -4.61
N THR A 64 10.11 5.21 -3.30
CA THR A 64 10.50 4.09 -2.42
C THR A 64 9.30 3.16 -2.23
N PRO A 65 9.46 1.83 -2.36
CA PRO A 65 8.37 0.89 -2.09
C PRO A 65 7.79 1.08 -0.69
N TYR A 66 6.46 1.13 -0.57
CA TYR A 66 5.84 1.06 0.74
C TYR A 66 6.18 -0.26 1.42
N PHE A 67 6.26 -0.24 2.76
CA PHE A 67 6.31 -1.46 3.55
C PHE A 67 4.92 -1.77 4.11
N PHE A 68 4.37 -2.92 3.73
CA PHE A 68 3.09 -3.42 4.21
C PHE A 68 3.29 -4.44 5.34
N HIS A 69 3.13 -3.98 6.58
CA HIS A 69 3.16 -4.84 7.74
C HIS A 69 1.77 -5.43 8.01
N GLN A 70 1.57 -6.68 7.57
CA GLN A 70 0.32 -7.42 7.71
C GLN A 70 0.15 -7.94 9.14
N ILE A 71 -0.54 -7.19 9.99
CA ILE A 71 -0.76 -7.55 11.40
C ILE A 71 -1.81 -8.67 11.51
N SER A 72 -2.87 -8.61 10.69
CA SER A 72 -3.89 -9.66 10.58
C SER A 72 -4.60 -9.58 9.23
N GLY A 73 -5.56 -10.48 8.97
CA GLY A 73 -6.38 -10.45 7.75
C GLY A 73 -7.20 -9.18 7.54
N VAL A 74 -7.33 -8.31 8.55
CA VAL A 74 -8.06 -7.03 8.45
C VAL A 74 -7.27 -5.82 8.94
N GLN A 75 -6.06 -6.02 9.48
CA GLN A 75 -5.23 -4.95 10.02
C GLN A 75 -3.88 -4.94 9.30
N MET A 76 -3.54 -3.78 8.75
CA MET A 76 -2.28 -3.53 8.07
C MET A 76 -1.70 -2.23 8.63
N GLU A 77 -0.40 -2.23 8.89
CA GLU A 77 0.35 -1.00 9.07
C GLU A 77 1.12 -0.73 7.77
N ILE A 78 1.10 0.52 7.34
CA ILE A 78 1.73 0.96 6.09
C ILE A 78 2.83 1.94 6.47
N ARG A 79 4.01 1.78 5.89
CA ARG A 79 5.15 2.67 6.12
C ARG A 79 5.71 3.19 4.79
N SER A 80 5.92 4.50 4.73
CA SER A 80 6.71 5.18 3.70
C SER A 80 8.07 5.53 4.28
N ALA A 81 9.13 5.40 3.46
CA ALA A 81 10.51 5.71 3.86
C ALA A 81 10.82 7.21 3.86
N GLY A 82 9.86 8.06 3.51
CA GLY A 82 10.07 9.51 3.54
C GLY A 82 11.05 10.03 2.49
N PRO A 83 11.41 11.32 2.59
CA PRO A 83 12.35 11.98 1.69
C PRO A 83 13.74 11.35 1.60
N ASP A 84 14.24 10.73 2.68
CA ASP A 84 15.59 10.15 2.71
C ASP A 84 15.68 8.79 2.01
N ARG A 85 14.51 8.18 1.71
CA ARG A 85 14.34 6.91 0.98
C ARG A 85 14.94 5.71 1.70
N ARG A 86 15.10 5.78 3.02
CA ARG A 86 15.66 4.71 3.84
C ARG A 86 14.65 4.35 4.90
N MET A 87 14.20 3.10 4.84
CA MET A 87 13.31 2.59 5.89
C MET A 87 14.00 2.59 7.26
N TRP A 88 13.17 2.72 8.29
CA TRP A 88 13.54 2.68 9.71
C TRP A 88 14.39 3.86 10.16
N THR A 89 14.23 5.02 9.53
CA THR A 89 14.81 6.30 9.94
C THR A 89 13.75 7.19 10.58
N SER A 90 14.14 8.41 10.95
CA SER A 90 13.27 9.35 11.67
C SER A 90 12.23 10.05 10.78
N ASP A 91 12.41 10.06 9.46
CA ASP A 91 11.47 10.67 8.51
C ASP A 91 10.46 9.68 7.92
N ASP A 92 10.56 8.40 8.28
CA ASP A 92 9.52 7.42 8.03
C ASP A 92 8.17 7.91 8.53
N VAL A 93 7.14 7.70 7.71
CA VAL A 93 5.75 7.93 8.11
C VAL A 93 5.03 6.60 8.19
N VAL A 94 4.24 6.41 9.24
CA VAL A 94 3.50 5.19 9.52
C VAL A 94 2.01 5.50 9.60
N GLY A 95 1.18 4.68 8.94
CA GLY A 95 -0.29 4.78 8.88
C GLY A 95 -0.96 3.41 8.95
N ARG A 96 -2.31 3.39 8.93
CA ARG A 96 -3.14 2.18 9.07
C ARG A 96 -4.31 2.17 8.09
#